data_AF-A0A9D6U652-F1
#
_entry.id   AF-A0A9D6U652-F1
#
_cell.length_a   1.000
_cell.length_b   1.000
_cell.length_c   1.000
_cell.angle_alpha   90.00
_cell.angle_beta   90.00
_cell.angle_gamma   90.00
#
_symmetry.space_group_name_H-M   'P 1'
#
loop_
_entity.id
_entity.type
_entity.pdbx_description
1 polymer ?
#
loop_
_entity_poly.entity_id
_entity_poly.type
_entity_poly.pdbx_seq_one_letter_code
_entity_poly.pdbx_strand_id
1 'polypeptide(L)'
;MKRGINLFLLVFIIININCFASLRQTECNGAWSNPKIWQFGIIPGANDSILIKHFVAMDTILSTQNNFIVITEHGELCSQYAIIVNAGSKVYNYGSICASSFVLNDTLIDYGVIKTMQFVISGYLEILGSVIVGPYTCFGQASCTPIIFKQGDTLVSNTEAFEYDWYKNNQSLSIDSIMILPTQTGYYKLRIKKTNTDEFSNFSDSVYVVISSTSVNNIFQNKNQIEISQQMENNLLKIVIKNPCSNKYNIEIYNLLGIKISDAVFMQNYTIQFNNFTKGYYIYKISDGINIKSGTFIVR
;
A
#
# COMPACT_ATOMS: atom_id res chain seq x y z
N MET A 1 -4.51 -53.76 -41.77
CA MET A 1 -4.60 -52.29 -41.95
C MET A 1 -4.38 -51.59 -40.60
N LYS A 2 -3.13 -51.25 -40.26
CA LYS A 2 -2.75 -50.46 -39.07
C LYS A 2 -1.49 -49.65 -39.42
N ARG A 3 -1.65 -48.55 -40.13
CA ARG A 3 -0.59 -47.57 -40.44
C ARG A 3 -1.25 -46.21 -40.61
N GLY A 4 -1.35 -45.44 -39.53
CA GLY A 4 -2.01 -44.13 -39.59
C GLY A 4 -1.97 -43.27 -38.32
N ILE A 5 -1.08 -43.54 -37.37
CA ILE A 5 -1.04 -42.81 -36.08
C ILE A 5 0.32 -42.11 -35.80
N ASN A 6 1.38 -42.36 -36.58
CA ASN A 6 2.72 -41.81 -36.27
C ASN A 6 3.05 -40.43 -36.87
N LEU A 7 2.22 -39.85 -37.74
CA LEU A 7 2.54 -38.54 -38.34
C LEU A 7 2.03 -37.35 -37.51
N PHE A 8 1.01 -37.54 -36.66
CA PHE A 8 0.42 -36.45 -35.87
C PHE A 8 1.30 -36.06 -34.66
N LEU A 9 2.14 -36.97 -34.17
CA LEU A 9 3.06 -36.70 -33.05
C LEU A 9 4.28 -35.86 -33.46
N LEU A 10 4.67 -35.88 -34.74
CA LEU A 10 5.84 -35.15 -35.23
C LEU A 10 5.55 -33.64 -35.40
N VAL A 11 4.32 -33.27 -35.74
CA VAL A 11 3.90 -31.87 -35.91
C VAL A 11 3.88 -31.12 -34.57
N PHE A 12 3.64 -31.80 -33.45
CA PHE A 12 3.69 -31.18 -32.12
C PHE A 12 5.12 -30.94 -31.59
N ILE A 13 6.15 -31.61 -32.13
CA ILE A 13 7.56 -31.43 -31.71
C ILE A 13 8.23 -30.26 -32.45
N ILE A 14 7.71 -29.86 -33.62
CA ILE A 14 8.28 -28.77 -34.44
C ILE A 14 7.63 -27.41 -34.15
N ILE A 15 6.62 -27.35 -33.27
CA ILE A 15 6.28 -26.10 -32.58
C ILE A 15 7.39 -25.85 -31.55
N ASN A 16 8.58 -25.57 -32.07
CA ASN A 16 9.63 -24.87 -31.38
C ASN A 16 8.94 -23.66 -30.78
N ILE A 17 8.82 -23.71 -29.46
CA ILE A 17 8.45 -22.62 -28.59
C ILE A 17 9.57 -21.60 -28.82
N ASN A 18 9.46 -20.84 -29.90
CA ASN A 18 10.18 -19.61 -30.08
C ASN A 18 9.68 -18.76 -28.93
N CYS A 19 10.44 -18.80 -27.84
CA CYS A 19 10.27 -17.90 -26.73
C CYS A 19 10.58 -16.53 -27.30
N PHE A 20 9.56 -15.90 -27.87
CA PHE A 20 9.69 -14.58 -28.48
C PHE A 20 10.13 -13.65 -27.37
N ALA A 21 11.32 -13.06 -27.55
CA ALA A 21 11.77 -11.94 -26.75
C ALA A 21 10.62 -10.93 -26.69
N SER A 22 10.14 -10.67 -25.48
CA SER A 22 9.02 -9.79 -25.25
C SER A 22 9.53 -8.48 -24.63
N LEU A 23 8.84 -7.38 -24.91
CA LEU A 23 9.11 -6.13 -24.21
C LEU A 23 8.50 -6.20 -22.82
N ARG A 24 9.32 -6.02 -21.79
CA ARG A 24 8.93 -5.88 -20.40
C ARG A 24 9.20 -4.46 -19.97
N GLN A 25 8.23 -3.83 -19.31
CA GLN A 25 8.40 -2.48 -18.80
C GLN A 25 7.99 -2.41 -17.34
N THR A 26 8.62 -1.49 -16.61
CA THR A 26 8.26 -1.27 -15.21
C THR A 26 6.96 -0.46 -15.11
N GLU A 27 6.05 -0.87 -14.23
CA GLU A 27 4.85 -0.12 -13.85
C GLU A 27 5.05 0.67 -12.55
N CYS A 28 6.01 0.26 -11.72
CA CYS A 28 6.37 0.95 -10.49
C CYS A 28 7.81 0.67 -10.07
N ASN A 29 8.28 1.28 -8.98
CA ASN A 29 9.59 1.03 -8.40
C ASN A 29 9.57 -0.25 -7.57
N GLY A 30 10.73 -0.91 -7.47
CA GLY A 30 10.93 -1.96 -6.48
C GLY A 30 12.04 -2.93 -6.85
N ALA A 31 12.00 -4.13 -6.27
CA ALA A 31 12.98 -5.17 -6.56
C ALA A 31 12.72 -5.79 -7.95
N TRP A 32 13.78 -6.07 -8.69
CA TRP A 32 13.71 -6.74 -10.01
C TRP A 32 12.94 -8.06 -9.96
N SER A 33 13.16 -8.84 -8.90
CA SER A 33 12.51 -10.13 -8.66
C SER A 33 11.03 -10.02 -8.26
N ASN A 34 10.50 -8.81 -8.03
CA ASN A 34 9.09 -8.64 -7.70
C ASN A 34 8.24 -8.57 -8.97
N PRO A 35 7.37 -9.56 -9.26
CA PRO A 35 6.54 -9.53 -10.46
C PRO A 35 5.63 -8.29 -10.52
N LYS A 36 5.21 -7.74 -9.37
CA LYS A 36 4.27 -6.61 -9.30
C LYS A 36 4.83 -5.30 -9.88
N ILE A 37 6.16 -5.18 -10.03
CA ILE A 37 6.76 -3.97 -10.62
C ILE A 37 6.77 -4.01 -12.14
N TRP A 38 6.46 -5.15 -12.75
CA TRP A 38 6.52 -5.37 -14.18
C TRP A 38 5.13 -5.41 -14.78
N GLN A 39 5.02 -4.88 -16.00
CA GLN A 39 3.78 -4.95 -16.77
C GLN A 39 3.30 -6.41 -16.89
N PHE A 40 2.02 -6.62 -16.54
CA PHE A 40 1.37 -7.93 -16.51
C PHE A 40 1.93 -8.91 -15.47
N GLY A 41 2.74 -8.47 -14.51
CA GLY A 41 3.24 -9.35 -13.45
C GLY A 41 4.36 -10.29 -13.90
N ILE A 42 5.03 -10.02 -15.02
CA ILE A 42 6.02 -10.94 -15.61
C ILE A 42 7.43 -10.36 -15.49
N ILE A 43 8.27 -11.02 -14.71
CA ILE A 43 9.69 -10.67 -14.53
C ILE A 43 10.45 -10.92 -15.84
N PRO A 44 11.28 -9.96 -16.32
CA PRO A 44 12.04 -10.14 -17.54
C PRO A 44 13.02 -11.32 -17.47
N GLY A 45 13.01 -12.14 -18.51
CA GLY A 45 14.04 -13.15 -18.76
C GLY A 45 15.28 -12.56 -19.45
N ALA A 46 16.34 -13.37 -19.57
CA ALA A 46 17.63 -12.94 -20.16
C ALA A 46 17.54 -12.47 -21.63
N ASN A 47 16.51 -12.93 -22.36
CA ASN A 47 16.29 -12.57 -23.77
C ASN A 47 15.21 -11.49 -23.95
N ASP A 48 14.50 -11.11 -22.90
CA ASP A 48 13.47 -10.07 -23.00
C ASP A 48 14.12 -8.70 -23.20
N SER A 49 13.44 -7.83 -23.94
CA SER A 49 13.82 -6.43 -24.01
C SER A 49 13.15 -5.66 -22.88
N ILE A 50 13.84 -4.67 -22.32
CA ILE A 50 13.50 -4.13 -21.00
C ILE A 50 13.42 -2.61 -21.08
N LEU A 51 12.30 -2.05 -20.65
CA LEU A 51 12.05 -0.61 -20.57
C LEU A 51 11.86 -0.19 -19.12
N ILE A 52 12.87 0.47 -18.56
CA ILE A 52 12.90 0.91 -17.17
C ILE A 52 12.44 2.37 -17.10
N LYS A 53 11.21 2.56 -16.62
CA LYS A 53 10.57 3.87 -16.40
C LYS A 53 10.67 4.37 -14.95
N HIS A 54 11.13 3.50 -14.07
CA HIS A 54 11.05 3.60 -12.61
C HIS A 54 12.37 3.12 -12.01
N PHE A 55 12.61 3.36 -10.73
CA PHE A 55 13.70 2.78 -9.95
C PHE A 55 13.54 1.26 -9.79
N VAL A 56 14.55 0.51 -10.18
CA VAL A 56 14.62 -0.95 -10.03
C VAL A 56 15.87 -1.35 -9.28
N ALA A 57 15.69 -2.07 -8.18
CA ALA A 57 16.77 -2.67 -7.41
C ALA A 57 17.00 -4.12 -7.85
N MET A 58 18.16 -4.39 -8.42
CA MET A 58 18.65 -5.73 -8.72
C MET A 58 19.18 -6.39 -7.44
N ASP A 59 18.73 -7.62 -7.21
CA ASP A 59 19.20 -8.54 -6.17
C ASP A 59 20.12 -9.64 -6.73
N THR A 60 20.43 -9.59 -8.02
CA THR A 60 21.22 -10.59 -8.74
C THR A 60 22.06 -9.94 -9.86
N ILE A 61 22.97 -10.71 -10.46
CA ILE A 61 23.71 -10.29 -11.66
C ILE A 61 22.73 -10.14 -12.82
N LEU A 62 22.73 -8.96 -13.46
CA LEU A 62 22.02 -8.75 -14.71
C LEU A 62 22.91 -9.14 -15.88
N SER A 63 22.48 -10.07 -16.72
CA SER A 63 23.22 -10.50 -17.92
C SER A 63 22.27 -10.53 -19.11
N THR A 64 22.49 -9.66 -20.09
CA THR A 64 21.62 -9.53 -21.28
C THR A 64 22.04 -10.46 -22.40
N GLN A 65 21.12 -10.98 -23.20
CA GLN A 65 21.46 -11.78 -24.38
C GLN A 65 20.54 -11.43 -25.56
N ASN A 66 21.11 -10.89 -26.64
CA ASN A 66 20.38 -10.51 -27.86
C ASN A 66 19.13 -9.64 -27.61
N ASN A 67 19.21 -8.69 -26.67
CA ASN A 67 18.09 -7.85 -26.27
C ASN A 67 18.47 -6.35 -26.19
N PHE A 68 17.52 -5.49 -25.85
CA PHE A 68 17.84 -4.12 -25.49
C PHE A 68 17.32 -3.74 -24.11
N ILE A 69 18.09 -2.93 -23.39
CA ILE A 69 17.66 -2.23 -22.17
C ILE A 69 17.55 -0.75 -22.51
N VAL A 70 16.42 -0.15 -22.21
CA VAL A 70 16.20 1.29 -22.27
C VAL A 70 15.86 1.79 -20.88
N ILE A 71 16.64 2.72 -20.36
CA ILE A 71 16.38 3.42 -19.10
C ILE A 71 15.94 4.82 -19.47
N THR A 72 14.70 5.18 -19.16
CA THR A 72 14.16 6.52 -19.45
C THR A 72 14.77 7.59 -18.55
N GLU A 73 14.53 8.87 -18.83
CA GLU A 73 15.02 10.00 -18.03
C GLU A 73 14.63 9.95 -16.53
N HIS A 74 13.55 9.24 -16.20
CA HIS A 74 13.09 9.03 -14.81
C HIS A 74 13.37 7.61 -14.29
N GLY A 75 13.92 6.74 -15.13
CA GLY A 75 14.29 5.38 -14.76
C GLY A 75 15.62 5.33 -14.02
N GLU A 76 15.73 4.42 -13.07
CA GLU A 76 17.00 4.11 -12.43
C GLU A 76 17.17 2.60 -12.30
N LEU A 77 18.31 2.07 -12.73
CA LEU A 77 18.67 0.67 -12.54
C LEU A 77 19.81 0.58 -11.53
N CYS A 78 19.51 0.00 -10.38
CA CYS A 78 20.42 -0.05 -9.26
C CYS A 78 20.78 -1.47 -8.88
N SER A 79 22.07 -1.78 -8.79
CA SER A 79 22.57 -3.11 -8.48
C SER A 79 23.75 -3.02 -7.52
N GLN A 80 23.79 -3.94 -6.55
CA GLN A 80 25.01 -4.26 -5.80
C GLN A 80 25.87 -5.29 -6.54
N TYR A 81 25.38 -5.81 -7.66
CA TYR A 81 26.01 -6.84 -8.48
C TYR A 81 26.45 -6.28 -9.84
N ALA A 82 27.08 -7.14 -10.63
CA ALA A 82 27.50 -6.79 -11.96
C ALA A 82 26.30 -6.64 -12.91
N ILE A 83 26.40 -5.66 -13.81
CA ILE A 83 25.58 -5.57 -15.03
C ILE A 83 26.49 -5.95 -16.20
N ILE A 84 26.10 -6.99 -16.94
CA ILE A 84 26.86 -7.55 -18.05
C ILE A 84 26.03 -7.40 -19.33
N VAL A 85 26.52 -6.57 -20.24
CA VAL A 85 25.92 -6.36 -21.55
C VAL A 85 26.63 -7.27 -22.55
N ASN A 86 26.04 -8.44 -22.87
CA ASN A 86 26.69 -9.40 -23.78
C ASN A 86 26.51 -9.03 -25.26
N ALA A 87 27.29 -9.70 -26.11
CA ALA A 87 27.18 -9.62 -27.57
C ALA A 87 25.73 -9.80 -28.05
N GLY A 88 25.34 -9.00 -29.04
CA GLY A 88 23.99 -8.88 -29.57
C GLY A 88 23.07 -7.97 -28.76
N SER A 89 23.51 -7.44 -27.61
CA SER A 89 22.67 -6.62 -26.73
C SER A 89 22.99 -5.13 -26.80
N LYS A 90 22.01 -4.29 -26.49
CA LYS A 90 22.17 -2.83 -26.51
C LYS A 90 21.62 -2.18 -25.24
N VAL A 91 22.30 -1.18 -24.71
CA VAL A 91 21.81 -0.36 -23.61
C VAL A 91 21.68 1.09 -24.05
N TYR A 92 20.53 1.68 -23.80
CA TYR A 92 20.26 3.11 -23.98
C TYR A 92 19.93 3.71 -22.61
N ASN A 93 20.84 4.50 -22.06
CA ASN A 93 20.66 5.11 -20.75
C ASN A 93 20.32 6.60 -20.87
N TYR A 94 19.09 6.98 -20.58
CA TYR A 94 18.68 8.38 -20.43
C TYR A 94 18.52 8.79 -18.95
N GLY A 95 18.51 7.82 -18.03
CA GLY A 95 18.29 8.02 -16.60
C GLY A 95 19.56 7.75 -15.79
N SER A 96 19.47 6.85 -14.81
CA SER A 96 20.58 6.52 -13.93
C SER A 96 20.87 5.01 -13.90
N ILE A 97 22.15 4.65 -13.93
CA ILE A 97 22.64 3.30 -13.66
C ILE A 97 23.58 3.36 -12.46
N CYS A 98 23.39 2.47 -11.50
CA CYS A 98 24.30 2.27 -10.38
C CYS A 98 24.61 0.77 -10.28
N ALA A 99 25.87 0.35 -10.40
CA ALA A 99 26.23 -1.08 -10.41
C ALA A 99 27.61 -1.32 -9.79
N SER A 100 27.86 -2.49 -9.21
CA SER A 100 29.17 -2.72 -8.57
C SER A 100 30.25 -2.91 -9.61
N SER A 101 29.88 -3.58 -10.69
CA SER A 101 30.66 -3.69 -11.90
C SER A 101 29.74 -3.53 -13.10
N PHE A 102 30.20 -2.83 -14.13
CA PHE A 102 29.48 -2.71 -15.39
C PHE A 102 30.42 -3.20 -16.49
N VAL A 103 30.05 -4.31 -17.12
CA VAL A 103 30.83 -4.99 -18.15
C VAL A 103 30.09 -4.86 -19.48
N LEU A 104 30.71 -4.21 -20.45
CA LEU A 104 30.14 -3.91 -21.75
C LEU A 104 30.86 -4.69 -22.86
N ASN A 105 30.22 -5.73 -23.40
CA ASN A 105 30.76 -6.53 -24.51
C ASN A 105 30.14 -6.17 -25.88
N ASP A 106 29.13 -5.30 -25.91
CA ASP A 106 28.50 -4.82 -27.15
C ASP A 106 28.20 -3.32 -27.05
N THR A 107 26.95 -2.87 -27.19
CA THR A 107 26.63 -1.46 -27.43
C THR A 107 26.06 -0.80 -26.18
N LEU A 108 26.64 0.33 -25.76
CA LEU A 108 26.07 1.27 -24.80
C LEU A 108 26.04 2.67 -25.39
N ILE A 109 24.88 3.30 -25.33
CA ILE A 109 24.69 4.73 -25.61
C ILE A 109 24.15 5.38 -24.34
N ASP A 110 24.97 6.23 -23.72
CA ASP A 110 24.68 6.87 -22.44
C ASP A 110 24.46 8.37 -22.61
N TYR A 111 23.25 8.83 -22.30
CA TYR A 111 22.84 10.22 -22.16
C TYR A 111 22.61 10.61 -20.69
N GLY A 112 22.68 9.66 -19.76
CA GLY A 112 22.30 9.80 -18.37
C GLY A 112 23.50 9.84 -17.43
N VAL A 113 23.36 9.16 -16.29
CA VAL A 113 24.42 9.00 -15.30
C VAL A 113 24.71 7.53 -15.08
N ILE A 114 25.98 7.14 -15.10
CA ILE A 114 26.44 5.81 -14.71
C ILE A 114 27.37 5.95 -13.52
N LYS A 115 27.05 5.26 -12.41
CA LYS A 115 27.88 5.17 -11.20
C LYS A 115 28.29 3.72 -11.02
N THR A 116 29.59 3.46 -10.96
CA THR A 116 30.08 2.09 -10.75
C THR A 116 31.39 2.06 -9.99
N MET A 117 31.72 0.95 -9.32
CA MET A 117 33.08 0.77 -8.80
C MET A 117 34.05 0.29 -9.88
N GLN A 118 33.54 -0.40 -10.90
CA GLN A 118 34.34 -0.94 -11.99
C GLN A 118 33.59 -0.81 -13.32
N PHE A 119 34.26 -0.28 -14.34
CA PHE A 119 33.73 -0.17 -15.69
C PHE A 119 34.67 -0.89 -16.66
N VAL A 120 34.21 -1.96 -17.29
CA VAL A 120 34.99 -2.78 -18.24
C VAL A 120 34.34 -2.72 -19.60
N ILE A 121 35.10 -2.36 -20.64
CA ILE A 121 34.58 -2.17 -22.00
C ILE A 121 35.36 -3.07 -22.95
N SER A 122 34.63 -3.85 -23.73
CA SER A 122 35.10 -4.67 -24.86
C SER A 122 34.22 -4.47 -26.11
N GLY A 123 33.20 -3.62 -26.04
CA GLY A 123 32.28 -3.30 -27.14
C GLY A 123 32.28 -1.82 -27.54
N TYR A 124 31.20 -1.38 -28.18
CA TYR A 124 30.97 0.00 -28.61
C TYR A 124 30.37 0.85 -27.49
N LEU A 125 30.96 2.01 -27.26
CA LEU A 125 30.55 2.94 -26.21
C LEU A 125 30.43 4.36 -26.76
N GLU A 126 29.26 4.95 -26.61
CA GLU A 126 28.99 6.37 -26.84
C GLU A 126 28.52 7.01 -25.53
N ILE A 127 29.28 7.97 -25.00
CA ILE A 127 28.95 8.70 -23.77
C ILE A 127 28.72 10.17 -24.11
N LEU A 128 27.47 10.59 -23.95
CA LEU A 128 27.03 11.98 -23.98
C LEU A 128 26.58 12.45 -22.58
N GLY A 129 26.36 11.49 -21.66
CA GLY A 129 26.10 11.70 -20.24
C GLY A 129 27.37 11.74 -19.38
N SER A 130 27.28 11.23 -18.15
CA SER A 130 28.38 11.21 -17.18
C SER A 130 28.64 9.82 -16.61
N VAL A 131 29.92 9.43 -16.54
CA VAL A 131 30.36 8.18 -15.92
C VAL A 131 31.23 8.49 -14.70
N ILE A 132 30.81 8.03 -13.53
CA ILE A 132 31.51 8.21 -12.26
C ILE A 132 31.99 6.85 -11.79
N VAL A 133 33.31 6.70 -11.68
CA VAL A 133 33.95 5.49 -11.16
C VAL A 133 34.40 5.73 -9.72
N GLY A 134 33.86 4.97 -8.78
CA GLY A 134 34.14 5.12 -7.35
C GLY A 134 33.07 4.50 -6.45
N PRO A 135 33.20 4.66 -5.12
CA PRO A 135 32.15 4.25 -4.20
C PRO A 135 30.86 5.00 -4.55
N TYR A 136 29.77 4.26 -4.71
CA TYR A 136 28.46 4.81 -4.99
C TYR A 136 27.45 4.24 -3.99
N THR A 137 26.45 5.04 -3.67
CA THR A 137 25.23 4.58 -3.02
C THR A 137 24.13 4.56 -4.06
N CYS A 138 23.37 3.47 -4.07
CA CYS A 138 22.14 3.39 -4.85
C CYS A 138 21.17 4.46 -4.37
N PHE A 139 20.80 5.43 -5.23
CA PHE A 139 19.86 6.48 -4.86
C PHE A 139 18.44 5.96 -5.15
N GLY A 140 17.92 5.10 -4.29
CA GLY A 140 16.58 4.58 -4.45
C GLY A 140 15.51 5.66 -4.36
N GLN A 141 15.15 6.33 -5.45
CA GLN A 141 13.94 7.16 -5.47
C GLN A 141 12.70 6.24 -5.39
N ALA A 142 12.18 6.04 -4.18
CA ALA A 142 10.83 5.54 -3.97
C ALA A 142 9.81 6.58 -4.50
N SER A 143 9.58 6.59 -5.80
CA SER A 143 8.58 7.43 -6.49
C SER A 143 7.43 6.60 -7.06
N CYS A 144 6.91 5.66 -6.28
CA CYS A 144 5.58 5.15 -6.54
C CYS A 144 4.77 5.59 -5.35
N THR A 145 3.85 6.50 -5.61
CA THR A 145 2.77 6.79 -4.68
C THR A 145 2.18 5.44 -4.25
N PRO A 146 2.38 5.03 -2.99
CA PRO A 146 1.88 3.74 -2.55
C PRO A 146 0.37 3.74 -2.69
N ILE A 147 -0.23 2.61 -3.04
CA ILE A 147 -1.69 2.48 -3.08
C ILE A 147 -2.14 1.73 -1.84
N ILE A 148 -3.09 2.32 -1.12
CA ILE A 148 -3.74 1.67 0.03
C ILE A 148 -5.10 1.17 -0.42
N PHE A 149 -5.41 -0.07 -0.05
CA PHE A 149 -6.75 -0.63 -0.19
C PHE A 149 -7.17 -1.36 1.08
N LYS A 150 -8.48 -1.54 1.24
CA LYS A 150 -9.07 -2.25 2.37
C LYS A 150 -9.18 -3.74 2.06
N GLN A 151 -8.72 -4.59 2.97
CA GLN A 151 -8.83 -6.05 2.90
C GLN A 151 -9.48 -6.58 4.18
N GLY A 152 -10.80 -6.76 4.18
CA GLY A 152 -11.53 -7.02 5.41
C GLY A 152 -11.45 -5.83 6.37
N ASP A 153 -11.00 -6.05 7.60
CA ASP A 153 -10.82 -4.99 8.60
C ASP A 153 -9.45 -4.31 8.56
N THR A 154 -8.53 -4.79 7.73
CA THR A 154 -7.18 -4.23 7.62
C THR A 154 -7.03 -3.30 6.42
N LEU A 155 -6.05 -2.40 6.50
CA LEU A 155 -5.53 -1.63 5.37
C LEU A 155 -4.20 -2.24 4.93
N VAL A 156 -4.01 -2.36 3.62
CA VAL A 156 -2.82 -3.00 3.02
C VAL A 156 -2.25 -2.09 1.94
N SER A 157 -0.93 -1.93 1.92
CA SER A 157 -0.20 -1.33 0.81
C SER A 157 0.01 -2.34 -0.31
N ASN A 158 -0.18 -1.95 -1.56
CA ASN A 158 0.16 -2.79 -2.72
C ASN A 158 1.68 -2.88 -2.99
N THR A 159 2.45 -1.96 -2.41
CA THR A 159 3.88 -1.79 -2.69
C THR A 159 4.66 -2.42 -1.55
N GLU A 160 5.44 -3.46 -1.88
CA GLU A 160 6.41 -4.05 -0.95
C GLU A 160 7.64 -3.15 -0.87
N ALA A 161 7.88 -2.62 0.32
CA ALA A 161 9.00 -1.77 0.65
C ALA A 161 9.66 -2.18 1.97
N PHE A 162 10.86 -1.64 2.20
CA PHE A 162 11.66 -1.92 3.39
C PHE A 162 11.10 -1.25 4.65
N GLU A 163 10.57 -0.03 4.54
CA GLU A 163 10.03 0.74 5.67
C GLU A 163 8.76 1.50 5.27
N TYR A 164 7.74 1.48 6.14
CA TYR A 164 6.46 2.18 5.98
C TYR A 164 6.27 3.22 7.08
N ASP A 165 5.58 4.31 6.76
CA ASP A 165 5.17 5.33 7.71
C ASP A 165 3.69 5.66 7.49
N TRP A 166 2.85 5.14 8.38
CA TRP A 166 1.39 5.30 8.33
C TRP A 166 0.93 6.55 9.06
N TYR A 167 -0.12 7.17 8.52
CA TYR A 167 -0.71 8.40 9.02
C TYR A 167 -2.21 8.23 9.21
N LYS A 168 -2.73 8.80 10.30
CA LYS A 168 -4.17 9.00 10.51
C LYS A 168 -4.43 10.49 10.70
N ASN A 169 -5.31 11.08 9.87
CA ASN A 169 -5.61 12.51 9.90
C ASN A 169 -4.34 13.39 9.90
N ASN A 170 -3.35 13.03 9.06
CA ASN A 170 -2.03 13.67 8.95
C ASN A 170 -1.12 13.54 10.18
N GLN A 171 -1.43 12.70 11.17
CA GLN A 171 -0.55 12.37 12.28
C GLN A 171 0.09 11.00 12.05
N SER A 172 1.43 10.90 12.15
CA SER A 172 2.15 9.63 12.04
C SER A 172 1.75 8.68 13.17
N LEU A 173 1.68 7.40 12.85
CA LEU A 173 1.38 6.30 13.77
C LEU A 173 2.64 5.52 14.19
N SER A 174 3.80 5.80 13.58
CA SER A 174 5.06 5.07 13.82
C SER A 174 4.90 3.55 13.67
N ILE A 175 4.17 3.12 12.65
CA ILE A 175 3.97 1.70 12.32
C ILE A 175 4.75 1.39 11.05
N ASP A 176 5.70 0.47 11.17
CA ASP A 176 6.47 -0.05 10.05
C ASP A 176 5.96 -1.44 9.65
N SER A 177 4.90 -1.45 8.85
CA SER A 177 4.27 -2.67 8.35
C SER A 177 3.54 -2.40 7.04
N ILE A 178 3.56 -3.37 6.13
CA ILE A 178 2.77 -3.33 4.89
C ILE A 178 1.25 -3.34 5.15
N MET A 179 0.84 -3.80 6.34
CA MET A 179 -0.55 -3.96 6.75
C MET A 179 -0.79 -3.37 8.14
N ILE A 180 -1.92 -2.68 8.33
CA ILE A 180 -2.38 -2.22 9.64
C ILE A 180 -3.84 -2.60 9.90
N LEU A 181 -4.18 -2.80 11.17
CA LEU A 181 -5.57 -2.87 11.65
C LEU A 181 -5.94 -1.51 12.24
N PRO A 182 -6.77 -0.69 11.57
CA PRO A 182 -7.16 0.60 12.11
C PRO A 182 -7.97 0.43 13.40
N THR A 183 -7.60 1.16 14.45
CA THR A 183 -8.27 1.11 15.76
C THR A 183 -9.18 2.32 16.02
N GLN A 184 -9.15 3.32 15.14
CA GLN A 184 -9.92 4.55 15.27
C GLN A 184 -10.50 4.97 13.93
N THR A 185 -11.65 5.64 13.94
CA THR A 185 -12.24 6.23 12.73
C THR A 185 -11.39 7.39 12.24
N GLY A 186 -11.11 7.47 10.93
CA GLY A 186 -10.33 8.56 10.34
C GLY A 186 -9.88 8.31 8.91
N TYR A 187 -9.19 9.30 8.34
CA TYR A 187 -8.51 9.17 7.05
C TYR A 187 -7.11 8.61 7.27
N TYR A 188 -6.82 7.49 6.61
CA TYR A 188 -5.54 6.82 6.64
C TYR A 188 -4.80 7.03 5.33
N LYS A 189 -3.52 7.33 5.40
CA LYS A 189 -2.60 7.35 4.26
C LYS A 189 -1.24 6.85 4.69
N LEU A 190 -0.37 6.52 3.75
CA LEU A 190 0.97 6.05 4.05
C LEU A 190 1.96 6.65 3.07
N ARG A 191 3.23 6.62 3.47
CA ARG A 191 4.36 6.83 2.57
C ARG A 191 5.41 5.76 2.88
N ILE A 192 6.26 5.51 1.91
CA ILE A 192 7.35 4.55 2.02
C ILE A 192 8.62 5.32 2.32
N LYS A 193 9.41 4.87 3.30
CA LYS A 193 10.72 5.46 3.57
C LYS A 193 11.76 4.79 2.68
N LYS A 194 12.61 5.62 2.06
CA LYS A 194 13.69 5.15 1.19
C LYS A 194 14.77 4.50 2.05
N THR A 195 15.27 3.34 1.63
CA THR A 195 16.32 2.60 2.35
C THR A 195 17.52 3.50 2.64
N ASN A 196 17.95 3.52 3.90
CA ASN A 196 19.16 4.22 4.38
C ASN A 196 19.14 5.76 4.21
N THR A 197 17.97 6.39 4.12
CA THR A 197 17.84 7.87 4.09
C THR A 197 16.59 8.33 4.87
N ASP A 198 16.55 9.62 5.24
CA ASP A 198 15.35 10.27 5.81
C ASP A 198 14.35 10.74 4.74
N GLU A 199 14.54 10.30 3.50
CA GLU A 199 13.68 10.66 2.38
C GLU A 199 12.49 9.69 2.26
N PHE A 200 11.33 10.21 1.88
CA PHE A 200 10.09 9.45 1.75
C PHE A 200 9.54 9.52 0.31
N SER A 201 8.70 8.56 -0.04
CA SER A 201 7.83 8.66 -1.21
C SER A 201 6.78 9.75 -1.04
N ASN A 202 6.07 10.07 -2.13
CA ASN A 202 4.79 10.75 -2.03
C ASN A 202 3.82 9.95 -1.15
N PHE A 203 2.87 10.65 -0.54
CA PHE A 203 1.77 10.00 0.17
C PHE A 203 0.87 9.24 -0.80
N SER A 204 0.38 8.09 -0.37
CA SER A 204 -0.77 7.43 -0.97
C SER A 204 -2.00 8.34 -1.00
N ASP A 205 -3.00 7.92 -1.77
CA ASP A 205 -4.36 8.40 -1.57
C ASP A 205 -4.84 8.09 -0.14
N SER A 206 -5.79 8.90 0.34
CA SER A 206 -6.37 8.74 1.68
C SER A 206 -7.58 7.81 1.65
N VAL A 207 -7.61 6.82 2.54
CA VAL A 207 -8.73 5.90 2.73
C VAL A 207 -9.46 6.25 4.03
N TYR A 208 -10.76 6.55 3.94
CA TYR A 208 -11.58 6.78 5.13
C TYR A 208 -12.04 5.47 5.75
N VAL A 209 -11.69 5.24 7.01
CA VAL A 209 -12.09 4.04 7.77
C VAL A 209 -13.05 4.44 8.88
N VAL A 210 -14.18 3.72 8.96
CA VAL A 210 -15.12 3.80 10.08
C VAL A 210 -14.93 2.59 10.96
N ILE A 211 -14.40 2.80 12.16
CA ILE A 211 -14.35 1.79 13.21
C ILE A 211 -15.65 1.90 13.99
N SER A 212 -16.56 0.98 13.66
CA SER A 212 -17.72 0.73 14.51
C SER A 212 -17.16 0.23 15.83
N SER A 213 -17.27 1.00 16.90
CA SER A 213 -17.05 0.44 18.23
C SER A 213 -18.07 -0.69 18.37
N THR A 214 -17.66 -1.93 18.13
CA THR A 214 -18.32 -3.07 18.71
C THR A 214 -18.12 -2.88 20.19
N SER A 215 -19.03 -2.12 20.82
CA SER A 215 -19.27 -2.26 22.24
C SER A 215 -19.33 -3.76 22.42
N VAL A 216 -18.38 -4.31 23.20
CA VAL A 216 -18.54 -5.65 23.73
C VAL A 216 -19.92 -5.62 24.33
N ASN A 217 -20.88 -6.21 23.62
CA ASN A 217 -22.20 -6.36 24.14
C ASN A 217 -21.99 -7.40 25.24
N ASN A 218 -21.65 -6.94 26.45
CA ASN A 218 -22.33 -7.47 27.62
C ASN A 218 -23.78 -7.07 27.39
N ILE A 219 -24.43 -7.85 26.53
CA ILE A 219 -25.80 -7.69 26.08
C ILE A 219 -26.55 -7.47 27.38
N PHE A 220 -27.16 -6.29 27.55
CA PHE A 220 -28.27 -6.13 28.47
C PHE A 220 -29.10 -7.40 28.31
N GLN A 221 -28.99 -8.36 29.24
CA GLN A 221 -29.47 -9.71 28.99
C GLN A 221 -30.93 -9.60 28.54
N ASN A 222 -31.41 -10.54 27.71
CA ASN A 222 -32.76 -10.58 27.11
C ASN A 222 -33.95 -10.21 28.04
N LYS A 223 -33.71 -10.08 29.35
CA LYS A 223 -34.61 -9.55 30.35
C LYS A 223 -34.93 -8.06 30.20
N ASN A 224 -33.98 -7.17 29.91
CA ASN A 224 -34.23 -5.73 29.77
C ASN A 224 -34.36 -5.35 28.30
N GLN A 225 -35.56 -4.99 27.84
CA GLN A 225 -35.78 -4.44 26.50
C GLN A 225 -35.69 -2.91 26.57
N ILE A 226 -34.58 -2.33 26.10
CA ILE A 226 -34.41 -0.87 26.06
C ILE A 226 -34.93 -0.34 24.72
N GLU A 227 -35.96 0.49 24.78
CA GLU A 227 -36.48 1.23 23.63
C GLU A 227 -35.98 2.66 23.67
N ILE A 228 -35.39 3.09 22.56
CA ILE A 228 -34.83 4.43 22.42
C ILE A 228 -35.52 5.06 21.22
N SER A 229 -36.16 6.19 21.46
CA SER A 229 -36.89 6.95 20.45
C SER A 229 -36.40 8.38 20.45
N GLN A 230 -36.16 8.91 19.26
CA GLN A 230 -35.73 10.29 19.07
C GLN A 230 -36.83 11.07 18.35
N GLN A 231 -37.27 12.17 18.94
CA GLN A 231 -38.19 13.11 18.33
C GLN A 231 -37.40 14.31 17.79
N MET A 232 -37.11 14.29 16.49
CA MET A 232 -36.29 15.29 15.81
C MET A 232 -36.85 16.71 15.93
N GLU A 233 -38.17 16.87 15.84
CA GLU A 233 -38.84 18.20 15.84
C GLU A 233 -38.71 18.91 17.18
N ASN A 234 -38.62 18.16 18.28
CA ASN A 234 -38.59 18.69 19.64
C ASN A 234 -37.21 18.57 20.29
N ASN A 235 -36.17 18.18 19.53
CA ASN A 235 -34.83 17.90 20.04
C ASN A 235 -34.86 17.06 21.35
N LEU A 236 -35.64 15.97 21.32
CA LEU A 236 -35.94 15.16 22.50
C LEU A 236 -35.51 13.70 22.30
N LEU A 237 -34.78 13.16 23.27
CA LEU A 237 -34.48 11.73 23.36
C LEU A 237 -35.30 11.13 24.49
N LYS A 238 -36.07 10.09 24.17
CA LYS A 238 -36.84 9.31 25.13
C LYS A 238 -36.31 7.89 25.18
N ILE A 239 -36.02 7.44 26.39
CA ILE A 239 -35.52 6.11 26.71
C ILE A 239 -36.54 5.44 27.62
N VAL A 240 -36.94 4.23 27.26
CA VAL A 240 -37.89 3.40 28.02
C VAL A 240 -37.25 2.04 28.23
N ILE A 241 -37.15 1.61 29.49
CA ILE A 241 -36.70 0.27 29.85
C ILE A 241 -37.92 -0.60 30.12
N LYS A 242 -38.18 -1.54 29.23
CA LYS A 242 -39.18 -2.59 29.43
C LYS A 242 -38.55 -3.71 30.26
N ASN A 243 -39.30 -4.14 31.30
CA ASN A 243 -38.92 -5.19 32.25
C ASN A 243 -37.62 -4.91 33.03
N PRO A 244 -37.52 -3.80 33.78
CA PRO A 244 -36.28 -3.42 34.45
C PRO A 244 -35.82 -4.47 35.48
N CYS A 245 -34.61 -4.99 35.31
CA CYS A 245 -33.94 -5.87 36.28
C CYS A 245 -33.20 -5.10 37.39
N SER A 246 -33.05 -3.77 37.24
CA SER A 246 -32.45 -2.88 38.23
C SER A 246 -33.43 -1.74 38.54
N ASN A 247 -33.39 -1.25 39.78
CA ASN A 247 -34.17 -0.08 40.19
C ASN A 247 -33.47 1.24 39.78
N LYS A 248 -32.24 1.18 39.28
CA LYS A 248 -31.44 2.34 38.89
C LYS A 248 -30.61 2.04 37.65
N TYR A 249 -30.65 2.97 36.72
CA TYR A 249 -29.83 3.02 35.52
C TYR A 249 -29.14 4.37 35.45
N ASN A 250 -27.88 4.38 35.03
CA ASN A 250 -27.13 5.59 34.74
C ASN A 250 -27.16 5.82 33.23
N ILE A 251 -27.40 7.05 32.80
CA ILE A 251 -27.16 7.50 31.43
C ILE A 251 -26.04 8.53 31.44
N GLU A 252 -25.09 8.38 30.53
CA GLU A 252 -24.03 9.33 30.23
C GLU A 252 -24.12 9.73 28.76
N ILE A 253 -23.97 11.01 28.45
CA ILE A 253 -24.00 11.56 27.09
C ILE A 253 -22.69 12.26 26.79
N TYR A 254 -22.10 11.98 25.63
CA TYR A 254 -20.81 12.50 25.19
C TYR A 254 -20.93 13.18 23.82
N ASN A 255 -20.12 14.21 23.56
CA ASN A 255 -19.90 14.69 22.19
C ASN A 255 -18.92 13.77 21.43
N LEU A 256 -18.71 14.08 20.15
CA LEU A 256 -17.75 13.38 19.28
C LEU A 256 -16.29 13.47 19.74
N LEU A 257 -15.94 14.41 20.62
CA LEU A 257 -14.61 14.51 21.22
C LEU A 257 -14.46 13.61 22.46
N GLY A 258 -15.49 12.87 22.85
CA GLY A 258 -15.50 12.03 24.04
C GLY A 258 -15.68 12.80 25.35
N ILE A 259 -16.03 14.09 25.30
CA ILE A 259 -16.30 14.90 26.49
C ILE A 259 -17.71 14.60 26.97
N LYS A 260 -17.88 14.28 28.27
CA LYS A 260 -19.18 14.04 28.90
C LYS A 260 -19.93 15.37 29.08
N ILE A 261 -21.15 15.45 28.58
CA ILE A 261 -21.96 16.68 28.55
C ILE A 261 -23.17 16.57 29.47
N SER A 262 -23.68 15.36 29.71
CA SER A 262 -24.77 15.12 30.65
C SER A 262 -24.63 13.75 31.27
N ASP A 263 -25.04 13.64 32.53
CA ASP A 263 -25.31 12.37 33.18
C ASP A 263 -26.55 12.46 34.07
N ALA A 264 -27.23 11.34 34.24
CA ALA A 264 -28.42 11.24 35.08
C ALA A 264 -28.67 9.79 35.51
N VAL A 265 -29.33 9.65 36.68
CA VAL A 265 -29.84 8.37 37.15
C VAL A 265 -31.35 8.31 36.93
N PHE A 266 -31.86 7.21 36.38
CA PHE A 266 -33.28 6.99 36.12
C PHE A 266 -33.70 5.56 36.45
N MET A 267 -35.00 5.34 36.64
CA MET A 267 -35.53 4.00 37.00
C MET A 267 -36.06 3.23 35.78
N GLN A 268 -36.94 3.86 34.99
CA GLN A 268 -37.61 3.17 33.89
C GLN A 268 -37.74 4.05 32.65
N ASN A 269 -38.19 5.28 32.85
CA ASN A 269 -38.36 6.27 31.80
C ASN A 269 -37.34 7.39 32.00
N TYR A 270 -36.68 7.78 30.92
CA TYR A 270 -35.83 8.95 30.89
C TYR A 270 -36.15 9.78 29.66
N THR A 271 -36.24 11.10 29.85
CA THR A 271 -36.46 12.05 28.77
C THR A 271 -35.51 13.21 28.97
N ILE A 272 -34.76 13.55 27.92
CA ILE A 272 -33.89 14.72 27.92
C ILE A 272 -34.21 15.58 26.69
N GLN A 273 -34.28 16.89 26.92
CA GLN A 273 -34.36 17.90 25.87
C GLN A 273 -32.98 18.49 25.60
N PHE A 274 -32.62 18.63 24.33
CA PHE A 274 -31.31 19.09 23.89
C PHE A 274 -31.30 20.55 23.44
N ASN A 275 -32.24 21.38 23.92
CA ASN A 275 -32.35 22.78 23.51
C ASN A 275 -31.07 23.59 23.79
N ASN A 276 -30.25 23.15 24.76
CA ASN A 276 -28.99 23.79 25.14
C ASN A 276 -27.76 23.09 24.55
N PHE A 277 -27.94 22.07 23.71
CA PHE A 277 -26.84 21.32 23.10
C PHE A 277 -26.51 21.95 21.76
N THR A 278 -25.22 21.99 21.44
CA THR A 278 -24.76 22.34 20.09
C THR A 278 -25.27 21.33 19.06
N LYS A 279 -25.58 21.78 17.84
CA LYS A 279 -25.97 20.88 16.74
C LYS A 279 -24.84 19.90 16.42
N GLY A 280 -25.15 18.62 16.23
CA GLY A 280 -24.15 17.60 15.93
C GLY A 280 -24.52 16.19 16.40
N TYR A 281 -23.57 15.27 16.26
CA TYR A 281 -23.73 13.89 16.72
C TYR A 281 -23.26 13.73 18.17
N TYR A 282 -23.97 12.86 18.89
CA TYR A 282 -23.72 12.54 20.27
C TYR A 282 -23.75 11.03 20.48
N ILE A 283 -23.05 10.60 21.54
CA ILE A 283 -23.01 9.20 21.98
C ILE A 283 -23.75 9.14 23.32
N TYR A 284 -24.66 8.19 23.49
CA TYR A 284 -25.21 7.86 24.80
C TYR A 284 -24.64 6.53 25.29
N LYS A 285 -24.55 6.39 26.61
CA LYS A 285 -24.17 5.17 27.32
C LYS A 285 -25.12 4.97 28.49
N ILE A 286 -25.85 3.87 28.48
CA ILE A 286 -26.77 3.45 29.53
C ILE A 286 -26.13 2.28 30.27
N SER A 287 -26.13 2.32 31.60
CA SER A 287 -25.56 1.25 32.44
C SER A 287 -26.47 0.93 33.63
N ASP A 288 -26.55 -0.34 34.02
CA ASP A 288 -27.18 -0.78 35.28
C ASP A 288 -26.16 -1.06 36.40
N GLY A 289 -24.90 -0.68 36.16
CA GLY A 289 -23.75 -0.97 37.02
C GLY A 289 -22.92 -2.17 36.55
N ILE A 290 -23.52 -3.09 35.79
CA ILE A 290 -22.86 -4.31 35.29
C ILE A 290 -22.90 -4.36 33.76
N ASN A 291 -24.08 -4.13 33.19
CA ASN A 291 -24.36 -4.17 31.76
C ASN A 291 -24.31 -2.77 31.17
N ILE A 292 -23.85 -2.65 29.93
CA ILE A 292 -23.72 -1.37 29.23
C ILE A 292 -24.38 -1.48 27.85
N LYS A 293 -25.19 -0.46 27.50
CA LYS A 293 -25.72 -0.24 26.16
C LYS A 293 -25.28 1.13 25.68
N SER A 294 -24.67 1.21 24.51
CA SER A 294 -24.34 2.48 23.86
C SER A 294 -25.03 2.62 22.52
N GLY A 295 -25.06 3.86 22.02
CA GLY A 295 -25.51 4.19 20.67
C GLY A 295 -25.32 5.68 20.40
N THR A 296 -25.84 6.13 19.26
CA THR A 296 -25.66 7.51 18.77
C THR A 296 -26.99 8.17 18.48
N PHE A 297 -27.01 9.51 18.55
CA PHE A 297 -28.15 10.35 18.14
C PHE A 297 -27.64 11.69 17.59
N ILE A 298 -28.52 12.46 16.95
CA ILE A 298 -28.18 13.75 16.31
C ILE A 298 -29.02 14.90 16.88
N VAL A 299 -28.40 16.00 17.30
CA VAL A 299 -29.11 17.24 17.67
C VAL A 299 -29.14 18.17 16.45
N ARG A 300 -30.34 18.66 16.09
CA ARG A 300 -30.55 19.51 14.91
C ARG A 300 -30.75 20.99 15.23
#